data_AF-A0A6G1SDB9-F1
#
_entry.id   AF-A0A6G1SDB9-F1
#
_cell.length_a   1.000
_cell.length_b   1.000
_cell.length_c   1.000
_cell.angle_alpha   90.00
_cell.angle_beta   90.00
_cell.angle_gamma   90.00
#
_symmetry.space_group_name_H-M   'P 1'
#
loop_
_entity.id
_entity.type
_entity.pdbx_description
1 polymer ?
#
loop_
_entity_poly.entity_id
_entity_poly.type
_entity_poly.pdbx_seq_one_letter_code
_entity_poly.pdbx_strand_id
1 'polypeptide(L)'
;TKDPMAMQRLKEAAEKAKCELSSSLQTDINLPYLTMDASGPKHMNLKLSRSKFETLVDGLIKKTVDPCKKALQDGEVSKSDIGEVLLVGGMSRMPKVQQTVQEIFGRQP
;
A
#
# COMPACT_ATOMS: atom_id res chain seq x y z
N THR A 1 15.52 -4.70 -15.62
CA THR A 1 14.68 -4.19 -16.72
C THR A 1 15.48 -3.13 -17.46
N LYS A 2 15.58 -3.20 -18.79
CA LYS A 2 16.65 -2.54 -19.58
C LYS A 2 16.43 -1.04 -19.90
N ASP A 3 15.42 -0.40 -19.31
CA ASP A 3 15.09 1.02 -19.57
C ASP A 3 14.89 1.78 -18.23
N PRO A 4 15.92 2.50 -17.75
CA PRO A 4 15.84 3.26 -16.50
C PRO A 4 14.78 4.37 -16.52
N MET A 5 14.53 4.98 -17.68
CA MET A 5 13.59 6.09 -17.82
C MET A 5 12.14 5.60 -17.72
N ALA A 6 11.83 4.47 -18.36
CA ALA A 6 10.53 3.81 -18.23
C ALA A 6 10.25 3.39 -16.78
N MET A 7 11.26 2.86 -16.08
CA MET A 7 11.12 2.44 -14.68
C MET A 7 10.86 3.62 -13.73
N GLN A 8 11.51 4.77 -13.95
CA GLN A 8 11.28 5.97 -13.14
C GLN A 8 9.83 6.47 -13.29
N ARG A 9 9.35 6.59 -14.53
CA ARG A 9 7.95 7.01 -14.80
C ARG A 9 6.95 6.01 -14.24
N LEU A 10 7.23 4.71 -14.35
CA LEU A 10 6.39 3.68 -13.77
C LEU A 10 6.33 3.78 -12.25
N LYS A 11 7.47 4.06 -11.59
CA LYS A 11 7.53 4.22 -10.13
C LYS A 11 6.68 5.40 -9.66
N GLU A 12 6.79 6.55 -10.33
CA GLU A 12 5.99 7.75 -10.00
C GLU A 12 4.49 7.50 -10.21
N ALA A 13 4.12 6.87 -11.33
CA ALA A 13 2.73 6.52 -11.60
C ALA A 13 2.18 5.48 -10.60
N ALA A 14 2.98 4.50 -10.20
CA ALA A 14 2.60 3.51 -9.20
C ALA A 14 2.40 4.16 -7.81
N GLU A 15 3.25 5.11 -7.41
CA GLU A 15 3.08 5.85 -6.17
C GLU A 15 1.81 6.70 -6.20
N LYS A 16 1.56 7.41 -7.30
CA LYS A 16 0.34 8.20 -7.47
C LYS A 16 -0.91 7.31 -7.40
N ALA A 17 -0.92 6.20 -8.15
CA ALA A 17 -2.01 5.23 -8.14
C ALA A 17 -2.27 4.66 -6.74
N LYS A 18 -1.22 4.32 -5.99
CA LYS A 18 -1.31 3.86 -4.60
C LYS A 18 -1.98 4.91 -3.70
N CYS A 19 -1.58 6.17 -3.81
CA CYS A 19 -2.17 7.26 -3.02
C CYS A 19 -3.64 7.47 -3.39
N GLU A 20 -3.99 7.46 -4.68
CA GLU A 20 -5.37 7.57 -5.15
C GLU A 20 -6.23 6.41 -4.65
N LEU A 21 -5.72 5.18 -4.66
CA LEU A 21 -6.43 3.99 -4.16
C LEU A 21 -6.69 4.01 -2.65
N SER A 22 -6.01 4.88 -1.90
CA SER A 22 -6.32 5.10 -0.48
C SER A 22 -7.66 5.83 -0.31
N SER A 23 -8.12 6.57 -1.32
CA SER A 23 -9.40 7.30 -1.30
C SER A 23 -10.42 6.70 -2.27
N SER A 24 -10.00 6.33 -3.47
CA SER A 24 -10.83 5.77 -4.55
C SER A 24 -10.79 4.23 -4.60
N LEU A 25 -11.86 3.61 -5.11
CA LEU A 25 -11.93 2.15 -5.27
C LEU A 25 -11.17 1.63 -6.50
N GLN A 26 -10.88 2.50 -7.46
CA GLN A 26 -10.20 2.19 -8.70
C GLN A 26 -9.40 3.41 -9.18
N THR A 27 -8.30 3.16 -9.89
CA THR A 27 -7.48 4.17 -10.58
C THR A 27 -7.04 3.64 -11.94
N ASP A 28 -6.77 4.56 -12.87
CA ASP A 28 -6.30 4.28 -14.22
C ASP A 28 -4.84 4.72 -14.36
N ILE A 29 -3.94 3.76 -14.55
CA ILE A 29 -2.51 4.01 -14.79
C ILE A 29 -2.31 4.14 -16.30
N ASN A 30 -2.16 5.38 -16.77
CA ASN A 30 -1.91 5.69 -18.17
C ASN A 30 -0.51 6.30 -18.35
N LEU A 31 0.38 5.56 -19.00
CA LEU A 31 1.74 5.96 -19.34
C LEU A 31 1.91 5.93 -20.86
N PRO A 32 1.69 7.05 -21.55
CA PRO A 32 1.94 7.12 -22.98
C PRO A 32 3.44 7.18 -23.27
N TYR A 33 3.85 6.54 -24.37
CA TYR A 33 5.24 6.48 -24.85
C TYR A 33 6.19 6.00 -23.74
N LEU A 34 5.85 4.86 -23.12
CA LEU A 34 6.60 4.31 -21.99
C LEU A 34 7.95 3.74 -22.45
N THR A 35 7.97 3.02 -23.57
CA THR A 35 9.18 2.46 -24.17
C THR A 35 8.96 2.23 -25.67
N MET A 36 10.01 1.86 -26.39
CA MET A 36 9.97 1.58 -27.83
C MET A 36 10.48 0.17 -28.10
N ASP A 37 9.73 -0.62 -28.86
CA ASP A 37 10.18 -1.91 -29.35
C ASP A 37 10.32 -1.89 -30.89
N ALA A 38 10.70 -3.02 -31.49
CA ALA A 38 10.83 -3.16 -32.94
C ALA A 38 9.51 -2.88 -33.71
N SER A 39 8.37 -2.86 -33.03
CA SER A 39 7.04 -2.59 -33.58
C SER A 39 6.52 -1.17 -33.28
N GLY A 40 7.32 -0.30 -32.65
CA GLY A 40 7.03 1.11 -32.42
C GLY A 40 6.87 1.51 -30.95
N PRO A 41 6.35 2.73 -30.67
CA PRO A 41 6.15 3.22 -29.32
C PRO A 41 5.07 2.41 -28.60
N LYS A 42 5.34 2.01 -27.35
CA LYS A 42 4.39 1.31 -26.48
C LYS A 42 3.83 2.24 -25.42
N HIS A 43 2.54 2.10 -25.18
CA HIS A 43 1.80 2.78 -24.13
C HIS A 43 1.36 1.73 -23.10
N MET A 44 1.33 2.10 -21.82
CA MET A 44 0.74 1.28 -20.78
C MET A 44 -0.56 1.92 -20.35
N ASN A 45 -1.67 1.19 -20.47
CA ASN A 45 -2.96 1.59 -19.94
C ASN A 45 -3.50 0.43 -19.09
N LEU A 46 -3.57 0.64 -17.78
CA LEU A 46 -3.96 -0.38 -16.82
C LEU A 46 -4.96 0.18 -15.83
N LYS A 47 -6.11 -0.49 -15.71
CA LYS A 47 -7.07 -0.26 -14.62
C LYS A 47 -6.66 -1.07 -13.40
N LEU A 48 -6.41 -0.39 -12.29
CA LEU A 48 -6.07 -1.03 -11.01
C LEU A 48 -7.18 -0.76 -9.99
N SER A 49 -7.77 -1.82 -9.45
CA SER A 49 -8.72 -1.73 -8.35
C SER A 49 -8.01 -1.79 -6.99
N ARG A 50 -8.66 -1.21 -5.97
CA ARG A 50 -8.19 -1.26 -4.58
C ARG A 50 -8.04 -2.69 -4.11
N SER A 51 -9.00 -3.57 -4.40
CA SER A 51 -8.96 -4.98 -4.00
C SER A 51 -7.75 -5.71 -4.59
N LYS A 52 -7.41 -5.42 -5.86
CA LYS A 52 -6.22 -6.00 -6.48
C LYS A 52 -4.95 -5.47 -5.85
N PHE A 53 -4.87 -4.17 -5.57
CA PHE A 53 -3.74 -3.57 -4.87
C PHE A 53 -3.55 -4.16 -3.46
N GLU A 54 -4.64 -4.26 -2.68
CA GLU A 54 -4.63 -4.88 -1.35
C GLU A 54 -4.12 -6.33 -1.40
N THR A 55 -4.55 -7.11 -2.39
CA THR A 55 -4.04 -8.48 -2.59
C THR A 55 -2.53 -8.51 -2.85
N LEU A 56 -2.00 -7.54 -3.59
CA LEU A 56 -0.56 -7.46 -3.89
C LEU A 56 0.28 -7.10 -2.66
N VAL A 57 -0.26 -6.30 -1.74
CA VAL A 57 0.46 -5.82 -0.54
C VAL A 57 0.09 -6.54 0.74
N ASP A 58 -0.87 -7.47 0.71
CA ASP A 58 -1.36 -8.22 1.88
C ASP A 58 -0.21 -8.89 2.65
N GLY A 59 0.74 -9.51 1.94
CA GLY A 59 1.92 -10.11 2.55
C GLY A 59 2.83 -9.10 3.27
N LEU A 60 2.86 -7.84 2.83
CA LEU A 60 3.62 -6.77 3.50
C LEU A 60 2.91 -6.29 4.76
N ILE A 61 1.58 -6.15 4.70
CA ILE A 61 0.76 -5.74 5.85
C ILE A 61 0.80 -6.83 6.94
N LYS A 62 0.72 -8.11 6.58
CA LYS A 62 0.81 -9.22 7.56
C LYS A 62 2.13 -9.22 8.33
N LYS A 63 3.24 -8.84 7.68
CA LYS A 63 4.55 -8.73 8.36
C LYS A 63 4.60 -7.65 9.45
N THR A 64 3.67 -6.68 9.45
CA THR A 64 3.62 -5.66 10.51
C THR A 64 2.87 -6.15 11.76
N VAL A 65 2.10 -7.24 11.65
CA VAL A 65 1.32 -7.79 12.78
C VAL A 65 2.22 -8.39 13.85
N ASP A 66 3.23 -9.16 13.45
CA ASP A 66 4.11 -9.88 14.40
C ASP A 66 4.95 -8.91 15.27
N PRO A 67 5.57 -7.85 14.72
CA PRO A 67 6.22 -6.82 15.53
C PRO A 67 5.28 -6.15 16.54
N CYS A 68 4.02 -5.85 16.17
CA CYS A 68 3.06 -5.26 17.10
C CYS A 68 2.73 -6.20 18.26
N LYS A 69 2.53 -7.49 17.98
CA LYS A 69 2.29 -8.50 19.04
C LYS A 69 3.50 -8.68 19.94
N LYS A 70 4.70 -8.69 19.36
CA LYS A 70 5.93 -8.80 20.13
C LYS A 70 6.11 -7.60 21.06
N ALA A 71 5.85 -6.38 20.58
CA ALA A 71 5.92 -5.17 21.42
C ALA A 71 4.95 -5.21 22.60
N LEU A 72 3.74 -5.77 22.42
CA LEU A 72 2.80 -5.98 23.52
C LEU A 72 3.35 -6.97 24.56
N GLN A 73 3.96 -8.07 24.09
CA GLN A 73 4.56 -9.08 24.96
C GLN A 73 5.75 -8.52 25.75
N ASP A 74 6.67 -7.83 25.05
CA ASP A 74 7.87 -7.23 25.66
C ASP A 74 7.50 -6.11 26.64
N GLY A 75 6.38 -5.42 26.42
CA GLY A 75 5.82 -4.41 27.32
C GLY A 75 4.97 -4.97 28.46
N GLU A 76 4.74 -6.28 28.51
CA GLU A 76 3.85 -6.96 29.47
C GLU A 76 2.43 -6.35 29.55
N VAL A 77 1.97 -5.77 28.44
CA VAL A 77 0.66 -5.11 28.34
C VAL A 77 -0.31 -5.92 27.50
N SER A 78 -1.55 -6.01 27.96
CA SER A 78 -2.63 -6.58 27.17
C SER A 78 -3.20 -5.53 26.20
N LYS A 79 -3.92 -5.99 25.18
CA LYS A 79 -4.61 -5.10 24.23
C LYS A 79 -5.60 -4.15 24.93
N SER A 80 -6.19 -4.57 26.05
CA SER A 80 -7.13 -3.77 26.83
C SER A 80 -6.46 -2.63 27.60
N ASP A 81 -5.18 -2.76 27.91
CA ASP A 81 -4.42 -1.75 28.67
C ASP A 81 -4.02 -0.56 27.79
N ILE A 82 -4.16 -0.69 26.47
CA ILE A 82 -3.90 0.40 25.54
C ILE A 82 -5.04 1.42 25.58
N GLY A 83 -4.72 2.63 26.05
CA GLY A 83 -5.65 3.76 26.07
C GLY A 83 -5.94 4.33 24.69
N GLU A 84 -4.93 4.46 23.84
CA GLU A 84 -5.04 5.13 22.54
C GLU A 84 -4.09 4.50 21.52
N VAL A 85 -4.50 4.48 20.24
CA VAL A 85 -3.70 3.96 19.13
C VAL A 85 -3.43 5.12 18.17
N LEU A 86 -2.17 5.54 18.06
CA LEU A 86 -1.77 6.63 17.17
C LEU A 86 -1.17 6.09 15.87
N LEU A 87 -1.72 6.52 14.74
CA LEU A 87 -1.20 6.18 13.41
C LEU A 87 -0.29 7.27 12.86
N VAL A 88 0.99 6.93 12.65
CA VAL A 88 2.00 7.86 12.12
C VAL A 88 2.52 7.38 10.76
N GLY A 89 2.66 8.32 9.82
CA GLY A 89 3.23 8.08 8.48
C GLY A 89 2.19 8.01 7.35
N GLY A 90 2.58 8.31 6.12
CA GLY A 90 1.64 8.39 4.99
C GLY A 90 0.93 7.08 4.65
N MET A 91 1.61 5.94 4.83
CA MET A 91 1.05 4.62 4.52
C MET A 91 -0.06 4.16 5.49
N SER A 92 -0.18 4.78 6.68
CA SER A 92 -1.27 4.48 7.62
C SER A 92 -2.63 5.02 7.16
N ARG A 93 -2.66 5.86 6.11
CA ARG A 93 -3.89 6.34 5.46
C ARG A 93 -4.57 5.28 4.60
N MET A 94 -3.90 4.15 4.35
CA MET A 94 -4.49 3.05 3.59
C MET A 94 -5.59 2.37 4.42
N PRO A 95 -6.83 2.22 3.91
CA PRO A 95 -7.93 1.62 4.66
C PRO A 95 -7.62 0.24 5.23
N LYS A 96 -6.92 -0.61 4.45
CA LYS A 96 -6.53 -1.95 4.89
C LYS A 96 -5.59 -1.93 6.10
N VAL A 97 -4.68 -0.95 6.18
CA VAL A 97 -3.75 -0.81 7.30
C VAL A 97 -4.51 -0.41 8.57
N GLN A 98 -5.45 0.53 8.46
CA GLN A 98 -6.29 0.96 9.59
C GLN A 98 -7.13 -0.21 10.12
N GLN A 99 -7.71 -1.01 9.22
CA GLN A 99 -8.45 -2.22 9.59
C GLN A 99 -7.57 -3.22 10.31
N THR A 100 -6.38 -3.52 9.80
CA THR A 100 -5.45 -4.45 10.45
C THR A 100 -5.04 -3.95 11.84
N VAL A 101 -4.80 -2.64 12.00
CA VAL A 101 -4.50 -2.05 13.32
C VAL A 101 -5.68 -2.19 14.27
N GLN A 102 -6.91 -1.94 13.80
CA GLN A 102 -8.12 -2.15 14.57
C GLN A 102 -8.31 -3.63 14.97
N GLU A 103 -8.00 -4.58 14.09
CA GLU A 103 -8.01 -6.03 14.39
C GLU A 103 -6.94 -6.41 15.43
N ILE A 104 -5.77 -5.77 15.40
CA ILE A 104 -4.69 -6.03 16.36
C ILE A 104 -5.07 -5.51 17.75
N PHE A 105 -5.48 -4.24 17.86
CA PHE A 105 -5.63 -3.57 19.15
C PHE A 105 -7.08 -3.48 19.65
N GLY A 106 -8.06 -3.84 18.82
CA GLY A 106 -9.48 -3.81 19.18
C GLY A 106 -10.07 -2.41 19.34
N ARG A 107 -9.34 -1.37 18.92
CA ARG A 107 -9.73 0.04 19.01
C ARG A 107 -9.55 0.73 17.67
N GLN A 108 -10.43 1.70 17.39
CA GLN A 108 -10.24 2.56 16.23
C GLN A 108 -9.12 3.57 16.52
N PRO A 109 -8.15 3.71 15.62
CA PRO A 109 -7.16 4.78 15.66
C PRO A 109 -7.72 6.13 15.20
#